data_AF-A0AAD3H4U8-F1
#
_entry.id   AF-A0AAD3H4U8-F1
#
_cell.length_a   1.000
_cell.length_b   1.000
_cell.length_c   1.000
_cell.angle_alpha   90.00
_cell.angle_beta   90.00
_cell.angle_gamma   90.00
#
_symmetry.space_group_name_H-M   'P 1'
#
loop_
_entity.id
_entity.type
_entity.pdbx_description
1 polymer ?
#
loop_
_entity_poly.entity_id
_entity_poly.type
_entity_poly.pdbx_seq_one_letter_code
_entity_poly.pdbx_strand_id
1 'polypeptide(L)'
;MSPRKTANKTANVLISNNTGKKLKNVTVYHRYSSQNKKNLYTFNGVHPGSTSNDTMKINYCTDVLEKGLSWWKVWYETSDGEKQITWPGNPRNGYGVHHHKNGVSFHTSTEGFQHHVLSSEDQNDPTVIIINNHSIQIVSRSGTSTTYTIPNH
;
A
#
# COMPACT_ATOMS: atom_id res chain seq x y z
N MET A 1 -8.36 -33.43 13.25
CA MET A 1 -8.34 -32.30 12.30
C MET A 1 -6.89 -31.89 12.11
N SER A 2 -6.36 -31.97 10.89
CA SER A 2 -5.02 -31.42 10.60
C SER A 2 -5.04 -29.89 10.75
N PRO A 3 -3.99 -29.26 11.30
CA PRO A 3 -3.89 -27.82 11.29
C PRO A 3 -3.86 -27.33 9.84
N ARG A 4 -4.78 -26.43 9.51
CA ARG A 4 -4.86 -25.80 8.19
C ARG A 4 -3.62 -24.93 7.99
N LYS A 5 -2.79 -25.29 7.01
CA LYS A 5 -1.50 -24.67 6.73
C LYS A 5 -1.73 -23.32 6.04
N THR A 6 -1.73 -22.22 6.80
CA THR A 6 -1.69 -20.85 6.28
C THR A 6 -0.49 -20.72 5.34
N ALA A 7 -0.74 -20.55 4.04
CA ALA A 7 0.34 -20.33 3.08
C ALA A 7 0.74 -18.85 3.10
N ASN A 8 1.64 -18.47 4.00
CA ASN A 8 2.29 -17.16 3.94
C ASN A 8 3.06 -17.06 2.62
N LYS A 9 2.68 -16.09 1.79
CA LYS A 9 3.34 -15.78 0.52
C LYS A 9 4.06 -14.44 0.64
N THR A 10 5.02 -14.22 -0.27
CA THR A 10 5.69 -12.93 -0.42
C THR A 10 5.55 -12.44 -1.84
N ALA A 11 5.43 -11.12 -2.01
CA ALA A 11 5.51 -10.45 -3.31
C ALA A 11 6.55 -9.33 -3.24
N ASN A 12 7.15 -9.03 -4.39
CA ASN A 12 7.98 -7.85 -4.56
C ASN A 12 7.11 -6.69 -5.05
N VAL A 13 7.39 -5.50 -4.54
CA VAL A 13 6.72 -4.25 -4.93
C VAL A 13 7.74 -3.31 -5.56
N LEU A 14 7.38 -2.75 -6.71
CA LEU A 14 8.16 -1.77 -7.47
C LEU A 14 7.37 -0.47 -7.64
N ILE A 15 8.06 0.65 -7.85
CA ILE A 15 7.45 1.94 -8.22
C ILE A 15 7.72 2.22 -9.69
N SER A 16 6.67 2.52 -10.46
CA SER A 16 6.78 3.09 -11.81
C SER A 16 6.35 4.56 -11.78
N ASN A 17 7.19 5.45 -12.32
CA ASN A 17 6.95 6.89 -12.27
C ASN A 17 6.44 7.41 -13.62
N ASN A 18 5.17 7.79 -13.67
CA ASN A 18 4.51 8.39 -14.82
C ASN A 18 4.03 9.83 -14.54
N THR A 19 4.67 10.53 -13.61
CA THR A 19 4.29 11.92 -13.23
C THR A 19 4.91 12.99 -14.14
N GLY A 20 5.88 12.62 -14.99
CA GLY A 20 6.71 13.57 -15.72
C GLY A 20 7.73 14.33 -14.85
N LYS A 21 7.73 14.13 -13.52
CA LYS A 21 8.66 14.75 -12.57
C LYS A 21 9.46 13.67 -11.84
N LYS A 22 10.69 13.97 -11.41
CA LYS A 22 11.46 13.01 -10.61
C LYS A 22 10.78 12.85 -9.25
N LEU A 23 10.52 11.61 -8.83
CA LEU A 23 10.04 11.32 -7.48
C LEU A 23 11.26 11.28 -6.56
N LYS A 24 11.37 12.26 -5.67
CA LYS A 24 12.46 12.35 -4.70
C LYS A 24 12.34 11.24 -3.67
N ASN A 25 11.14 11.07 -3.12
CA ASN A 25 10.80 9.94 -2.25
C ASN A 25 9.39 9.43 -2.59
N VAL A 26 9.19 8.12 -2.48
CA VAL A 26 7.89 7.45 -2.52
C VAL A 26 7.84 6.47 -1.38
N THR A 27 6.92 6.64 -0.45
CA THR A 27 6.77 5.72 0.68
C THR A 27 5.51 4.90 0.52
N VAL A 28 5.66 3.58 0.67
CA VAL A 28 4.59 2.61 0.57
C VAL A 28 4.39 1.95 1.93
N TYR A 29 3.17 2.03 2.42
CA TYR A 29 2.69 1.25 3.55
C TYR A 29 1.81 0.12 3.03
N HIS A 30 2.07 -1.08 3.51
CA HIS A 30 1.23 -2.25 3.30
C HIS A 30 0.92 -2.95 4.64
N ARG A 31 -0.32 -3.42 4.78
CA ARG A 31 -0.73 -4.28 5.88
C ARG A 31 -1.75 -5.29 5.39
N TYR A 32 -1.54 -6.56 5.72
CA TYR A 32 -2.55 -7.60 5.56
C TYR A 32 -3.35 -7.75 6.85
N SER A 33 -4.69 -7.81 6.79
CA SER A 33 -5.55 -7.69 7.98
C SER A 33 -5.36 -8.80 9.01
N SER A 34 -5.01 -10.02 8.59
CA SER A 34 -4.72 -11.13 9.51
C SER A 34 -3.29 -11.13 10.05
N GLN A 35 -2.43 -10.20 9.61
CA GLN A 35 -1.05 -10.09 10.05
C GLN A 35 -0.85 -8.91 10.99
N ASN A 36 -0.16 -9.16 12.11
CA ASN A 36 0.24 -8.11 13.06
C ASN A 36 1.42 -7.26 12.55
N LYS A 37 2.06 -7.67 11.45
CA LYS A 37 3.19 -6.97 10.86
C LYS A 37 2.71 -6.05 9.73
N LYS A 38 3.24 -4.83 9.72
CA LYS A 38 3.13 -3.87 8.61
C LYS A 38 4.45 -3.84 7.85
N ASN A 39 4.37 -3.63 6.54
CA ASN A 39 5.53 -3.34 5.72
C ASN A 39 5.51 -1.84 5.38
N LEU A 40 6.64 -1.16 5.60
CA LEU A 40 6.82 0.25 5.28
C LEU A 40 8.18 0.41 4.59
N TYR A 41 8.20 1.02 3.41
CA TYR A 41 9.43 1.22 2.64
C TYR A 41 9.40 2.53 1.87
N THR A 42 10.54 3.20 1.79
CA THR A 42 10.71 4.45 1.01
C THR A 42 11.68 4.21 -0.15
N PHE A 43 11.18 4.35 -1.36
CA PHE A 43 11.95 4.38 -2.60
C PHE A 43 12.46 5.80 -2.83
N ASN A 44 13.72 5.94 -3.23
CA ASN A 44 14.34 7.24 -3.45
C ASN A 44 14.69 7.44 -4.92
N GLY A 45 14.46 8.66 -5.42
CA GLY A 45 15.00 9.12 -6.70
C GLY A 45 14.51 8.39 -7.96
N VAL A 46 13.23 8.04 -8.04
CA VAL A 46 12.67 7.38 -9.24
C VAL A 46 12.48 8.42 -10.37
N HIS A 47 13.23 8.27 -11.46
CA HIS A 47 13.19 9.18 -12.60
C HIS A 47 11.88 9.07 -13.40
N PRO A 48 11.42 10.13 -14.09
CA PRO A 48 10.25 10.06 -14.96
C PRO A 48 10.39 8.96 -16.01
N GLY A 49 9.31 8.23 -16.27
CA GLY A 49 9.27 7.12 -17.23
C GLY A 49 10.05 5.87 -16.80
N SER A 50 10.63 5.87 -15.60
CA SER A 50 11.44 4.76 -15.09
C SER A 50 10.73 3.98 -13.98
N THR A 51 11.18 2.76 -13.75
CA THR A 51 10.82 1.95 -12.57
C THR A 51 11.94 2.04 -11.53
N SER A 52 11.61 1.87 -10.25
CA SER A 52 12.60 1.84 -9.17
C SER A 52 13.60 0.70 -9.35
N ASN A 53 14.87 0.93 -9.00
CA ASN A 53 15.89 -0.11 -8.97
C ASN A 53 15.75 -1.02 -7.74
N ASP A 54 15.23 -0.47 -6.64
CA ASP A 54 14.97 -1.22 -5.41
C ASP A 54 13.57 -1.84 -5.43
N THR A 55 13.40 -2.90 -4.64
CA THR A 55 12.13 -3.60 -4.42
C THR A 55 11.76 -3.61 -2.94
N MET A 56 10.49 -3.42 -2.62
CA MET A 56 9.94 -3.69 -1.29
C MET A 56 9.38 -5.11 -1.22
N LYS A 57 9.79 -5.91 -0.23
CA LYS A 57 9.23 -7.25 -0.01
C LYS A 57 8.07 -7.19 0.98
N ILE A 58 6.91 -7.71 0.61
CA ILE A 58 5.71 -7.77 1.46
C ILE A 58 5.29 -9.21 1.72
N ASN A 59 4.57 -9.41 2.83
CA ASN A 59 3.94 -10.70 3.14
C ASN A 59 2.43 -10.59 2.94
N TYR A 60 1.80 -11.65 2.44
CA TYR A 60 0.35 -11.74 2.32
C TYR A 60 -0.12 -13.20 2.46
N CYS A 61 -1.44 -13.39 2.63
CA CYS A 61 -2.06 -14.71 2.72
C CYS A 61 -3.01 -14.94 1.54
N THR A 62 -3.09 -16.18 1.06
CA THR A 62 -3.95 -16.58 -0.08
C THR A 62 -5.15 -17.44 0.33
N ASP A 63 -5.34 -17.72 1.62
CA ASP A 63 -6.46 -18.55 2.09
C ASP A 63 -7.80 -17.79 1.97
N VAL A 64 -8.50 -18.03 0.86
CA VAL A 64 -9.77 -17.38 0.43
C VAL A 64 -10.96 -17.57 1.41
N LEU A 65 -10.79 -18.33 2.50
CA LEU A 65 -11.81 -18.48 3.55
C LEU A 65 -11.61 -17.51 4.73
N GLU A 66 -10.39 -16.99 4.93
CA GLU A 66 -10.18 -15.83 5.78
C GLU A 66 -10.22 -14.60 4.87
N LYS A 67 -11.19 -13.72 5.13
CA LYS A 67 -11.39 -12.44 4.44
C LYS A 67 -10.25 -11.47 4.76
N GLY A 68 -9.02 -11.85 4.44
CA GLY A 68 -7.83 -11.06 4.64
C GLY A 68 -7.82 -9.88 3.68
N LEU A 69 -7.93 -8.68 4.21
CA LEU A 69 -7.92 -7.44 3.44
C LEU A 69 -6.49 -6.93 3.36
N SER A 70 -6.06 -6.58 2.15
CA SER A 70 -4.73 -6.08 1.85
C SER A 70 -4.83 -4.56 1.66
N TRP A 71 -4.26 -3.84 2.63
CA TRP A 71 -4.40 -2.40 2.81
C TRP A 71 -3.13 -1.68 2.36
N TRP A 72 -3.30 -0.71 1.47
CA TRP A 72 -2.20 0.02 0.87
C TRP A 72 -2.36 1.52 1.07
N LYS A 73 -1.25 2.21 1.35
CA LYS A 73 -1.20 3.66 1.40
C LYS A 73 0.12 4.13 0.83
N VAL A 74 0.06 5.15 -0.03
CA VAL A 74 1.25 5.65 -0.74
C VAL A 74 1.28 7.16 -0.64
N TRP A 75 2.45 7.72 -0.33
CA TRP A 75 2.71 9.15 -0.42
C TRP A 75 4.05 9.40 -1.08
N TYR A 76 4.18 10.53 -1.75
CA TYR A 76 5.39 10.89 -2.48
C TYR A 76 5.67 12.38 -2.44
N GLU A 77 6.93 12.72 -2.70
CA GLU A 77 7.43 14.06 -2.93
C GLU A 77 8.13 14.10 -4.29
N THR A 78 7.74 15.02 -5.17
CA THR A 78 8.42 15.28 -6.45
C THR A 78 9.62 16.23 -6.26
N SER A 79 10.50 16.30 -7.25
CA SER A 79 11.70 17.15 -7.20
C SER A 79 11.43 18.65 -7.12
N ASP A 80 10.25 19.12 -7.53
CA ASP A 80 9.78 20.50 -7.38
C ASP A 80 9.05 20.77 -6.05
N GLY A 81 9.00 19.77 -5.16
CA GLY A 81 8.47 19.91 -3.80
C GLY A 81 6.98 19.62 -3.64
N GLU A 82 6.29 19.18 -4.70
CA GLU A 82 4.90 18.73 -4.61
C GLU A 82 4.81 17.47 -3.75
N LYS A 83 3.89 17.46 -2.77
CA LYS A 83 3.66 16.32 -1.88
C LYS A 83 2.24 15.82 -2.02
N GLN A 84 2.08 14.52 -2.23
CA GLN A 84 0.80 13.88 -2.51
C GLN A 84 0.62 12.60 -1.70
N ILE A 85 -0.63 12.22 -1.43
CA ILE A 85 -0.99 10.99 -0.71
C ILE A 85 -2.24 10.33 -1.30
N THR A 86 -2.31 9.00 -1.32
CA THR A 86 -3.49 8.24 -1.75
C THR A 86 -4.74 8.68 -1.02
N TRP A 87 -5.84 8.81 -1.76
CA TRP A 87 -7.16 9.11 -1.22
C TRP A 87 -7.85 7.84 -0.69
N PRO A 88 -8.60 7.92 0.44
CA PRO A 88 -8.76 9.08 1.31
C PRO A 88 -7.46 9.57 2.00
N GLY A 89 -7.05 10.82 1.83
CA GLY A 89 -5.86 11.31 2.53
C GLY A 89 -6.18 11.61 3.99
N ASN A 90 -5.88 10.66 4.87
CA ASN A 90 -5.78 10.71 6.36
C ASN A 90 -6.65 11.73 7.14
N PRO A 91 -7.56 11.34 8.07
CA PRO A 91 -7.95 12.23 9.15
C PRO A 91 -6.78 12.28 10.15
N ARG A 92 -6.44 13.45 10.66
CA ARG A 92 -5.33 13.64 11.61
C ARG A 92 -5.49 12.75 12.85
N ASN A 93 -4.40 12.09 13.26
CA ASN A 93 -4.13 11.34 14.50
C ASN A 93 -4.10 9.80 14.36
N GLY A 94 -2.97 9.22 14.77
CA GLY A 94 -2.71 7.79 14.73
C GLY A 94 -3.76 6.99 15.46
N TYR A 95 -3.99 5.75 15.02
CA TYR A 95 -4.84 4.73 15.65
C TYR A 95 -6.13 5.31 16.23
N GLY A 96 -7.27 5.17 15.53
CA GLY A 96 -8.58 5.55 16.09
C GLY A 96 -8.85 4.87 17.43
N VAL A 97 -8.46 5.54 18.52
CA VAL A 97 -8.92 5.28 19.88
C VAL A 97 -10.12 6.20 20.05
N HIS A 98 -11.31 5.64 19.88
CA HIS A 98 -12.54 6.33 20.26
C HIS A 98 -12.67 6.19 21.78
N HIS A 99 -12.51 7.30 22.52
CA HIS A 99 -12.83 7.33 23.95
C HIS A 99 -14.35 7.34 24.11
N HIS A 100 -14.96 6.16 24.27
CA HIS A 100 -16.27 6.05 24.89
C HIS A 100 -16.11 6.02 26.41
N LYS A 101 -17.01 6.72 27.13
CA LYS A 101 -16.95 6.93 28.59
C LYS A 101 -16.97 5.65 29.46
N ASN A 102 -16.96 4.44 28.91
CA ASN A 102 -16.94 3.17 29.66
C ASN A 102 -16.18 2.02 28.94
N GLY A 103 -15.00 2.28 28.36
CA GLY A 103 -14.12 1.22 27.87
C GLY A 103 -13.38 1.58 26.58
N VAL A 104 -12.09 1.24 26.51
CA VAL A 104 -11.25 1.46 25.33
C VAL A 104 -11.56 0.38 24.29
N SER A 105 -12.17 0.75 23.17
CA SER A 105 -12.27 -0.08 21.98
C SER A 105 -11.27 0.40 20.93
N PHE A 106 -10.36 -0.49 20.51
CA PHE A 106 -9.43 -0.23 19.41
C PHE A 106 -10.20 -0.34 18.09
N HIS A 107 -10.47 0.78 17.42
CA HIS A 107 -11.08 0.77 16.09
C HIS A 107 -9.97 0.75 15.03
N THR A 108 -9.93 -0.30 14.20
CA THR A 108 -9.07 -0.39 13.02
C THR A 108 -9.66 0.51 11.92
N SER A 109 -9.48 1.82 11.98
CA SER A 109 -9.91 2.68 10.87
C SER A 109 -9.13 2.31 9.60
N THR A 110 -9.86 2.02 8.54
CA THR A 110 -9.38 1.74 7.18
C THR A 110 -9.50 2.98 6.29
N GLU A 111 -9.92 4.10 6.87
CA GLU A 111 -10.04 5.37 6.19
C GLU A 111 -8.66 5.77 5.65
N GLY A 112 -8.59 5.91 4.34
CA GLY A 112 -7.39 6.32 3.65
C GLY A 112 -6.45 5.23 3.18
N PHE A 113 -6.89 3.98 3.24
CA PHE A 113 -6.21 2.86 2.63
C PHE A 113 -6.94 2.41 1.38
N GLN A 114 -6.19 2.21 0.29
CA GLN A 114 -6.67 1.53 -0.89
C GLN A 114 -6.66 0.02 -0.63
N HIS A 115 -7.74 -0.66 -1.01
CA HIS A 115 -7.78 -2.12 -1.02
C HIS A 115 -7.18 -2.63 -2.33
N HIS A 116 -6.25 -3.57 -2.23
CA HIS A 116 -5.78 -4.32 -3.40
C HIS A 116 -5.33 -5.72 -2.95
N VAL A 117 -6.12 -6.73 -3.31
CA VAL A 117 -5.93 -8.11 -2.86
C VAL A 117 -4.94 -8.80 -3.80
N LEU A 118 -3.94 -9.44 -3.20
CA LEU A 118 -3.00 -10.32 -3.91
C LEU A 118 -3.47 -11.77 -3.79
N SER A 119 -3.38 -12.51 -4.89
CA SER A 119 -3.71 -13.93 -4.99
C SER A 119 -2.45 -14.79 -5.07
N SER A 120 -2.63 -16.11 -5.14
CA SER A 120 -1.51 -17.05 -5.35
C SER A 120 -0.75 -16.82 -6.65
N GLU A 121 -1.39 -16.20 -7.65
CA GLU A 121 -0.78 -15.93 -8.95
C GLU A 121 0.28 -14.81 -8.89
N ASP A 122 0.25 -13.96 -7.85
CA ASP A 122 1.17 -12.81 -7.72
C ASP A 122 2.51 -13.18 -7.06
N GLN A 123 2.72 -14.43 -6.65
CA GLN A 123 3.89 -14.80 -5.83
C GLN A 123 5.23 -14.59 -6.56
N ASN A 124 5.23 -14.64 -7.89
CA ASN A 124 6.45 -14.57 -8.71
C ASN A 124 6.52 -13.33 -9.60
N ASP A 125 5.42 -12.57 -9.70
CA ASP A 125 5.33 -11.38 -10.53
C ASP A 125 5.33 -10.15 -9.62
N PRO A 126 6.09 -9.09 -9.94
CA PRO A 126 6.11 -7.90 -9.10
C PRO A 126 4.75 -7.20 -9.13
N THR A 127 4.29 -6.78 -7.96
CA THR A 127 3.24 -5.77 -7.87
C THR A 127 3.86 -4.41 -8.20
N VAL A 128 3.35 -3.73 -9.22
CA VAL A 128 3.85 -2.43 -9.65
C VAL A 128 2.89 -1.35 -9.18
N ILE A 129 3.39 -0.41 -8.39
CA ILE A 129 2.67 0.81 -8.03
C ILE A 129 3.05 1.88 -9.04
N ILE A 130 2.11 2.23 -9.91
CA ILE A 130 2.28 3.26 -10.92
C ILE A 130 1.80 4.59 -10.33
N ILE A 131 2.70 5.58 -10.27
CA ILE A 131 2.40 6.93 -9.81
C ILE A 131 2.16 7.81 -11.04
N ASN A 132 0.93 8.25 -11.23
CA ASN A 132 0.53 9.20 -12.28
C ASN A 132 0.33 10.60 -11.69
N ASN A 133 0.06 11.59 -12.54
CA ASN A 133 -0.41 12.89 -12.07
C ASN A 133 -1.76 12.73 -11.34
N HIS A 134 -1.76 13.02 -10.04
CA HIS A 134 -2.93 12.98 -9.15
C HIS A 134 -3.64 11.61 -9.00
N SER A 135 -3.01 10.51 -9.41
CA SER A 135 -3.57 9.17 -9.21
C SER A 135 -2.49 8.10 -9.08
N ILE A 136 -2.86 6.99 -8.46
CA ILE A 136 -2.00 5.84 -8.24
C ILE A 136 -2.75 4.59 -8.68
N GLN A 137 -2.05 3.71 -9.39
CA GLN A 137 -2.53 2.37 -9.72
C GLN A 137 -1.66 1.33 -9.02
N ILE A 138 -2.29 0.34 -8.41
CA ILE A 138 -1.63 -0.84 -7.87
C ILE A 138 -1.96 -1.98 -8.83
N VAL A 139 -0.93 -2.48 -9.52
CA VAL A 139 -1.06 -3.48 -10.57
C VAL A 139 -0.37 -4.75 -10.10
N SER A 140 -1.12 -5.84 -10.02
CA SER A 140 -0.62 -7.19 -9.85
C SER A 140 -1.08 -8.06 -11.03
N ARG A 141 -0.63 -9.31 -11.09
CA ARG A 141 -1.13 -10.25 -12.10
C ARG A 141 -2.62 -10.52 -11.91
N SER A 142 -3.06 -10.59 -10.67
CA SER A 142 -4.47 -10.84 -10.33
C SER A 142 -5.41 -9.65 -10.57
N GLY A 143 -4.89 -8.45 -10.85
CA GLY A 143 -5.74 -7.31 -11.18
C GLY A 143 -5.11 -5.94 -10.99
N THR A 144 -5.92 -4.91 -11.15
CA THR A 144 -5.51 -3.51 -10.97
C THR A 144 -6.50 -2.78 -10.08
N SER A 145 -5.99 -1.93 -9.19
CA SER A 145 -6.80 -1.00 -8.41
C SER A 145 -6.28 0.41 -8.59
N THR A 146 -7.19 1.38 -8.66
CA THR A 146 -6.86 2.79 -8.90
C THR A 146 -7.41 3.64 -7.78
N THR A 147 -6.64 4.63 -7.33
CA THR A 147 -7.09 5.69 -6.43
C THR A 147 -6.54 7.05 -6.86
N TYR A 148 -7.21 8.13 -6.47
CA TYR A 148 -6.70 9.48 -6.66
C TYR A 148 -5.70 9.83 -5.55
N THR A 149 -4.93 10.89 -5.76
CA THR A 149 -4.12 11.49 -4.70
C THR A 149 -4.61 12.89 -4.37
N ILE A 150 -4.35 13.30 -3.13
CA ILE A 150 -4.59 14.66 -2.66
C ILE A 150 -3.30 15.26 -2.10
N PRO A 151 -3.17 16.60 -2.06
CA PRO A 151 -2.04 17.26 -1.44
C PRO A 151 -1.79 16.79 0.00
N ASN A 152 -0.52 16.58 0.34
CA ASN A 152 -0.07 16.16 1.66
C ASN A 152 0.69 17.31 2.34
N HIS A 153 -0.01 18.04 3.22
CA HIS A 153 0.49 19.24 3.92
C HIS A 153 1.22 18.90 5.22
#